data_AF-A0ABD4VGE8-F1
#
_entry.id   AF-A0ABD4VGE8-F1
#
_cell.length_a   1.000
_cell.length_b   1.000
_cell.length_c   1.000
_cell.angle_alpha   90.00
_cell.angle_beta   90.00
_cell.angle_gamma   90.00
#
_symmetry.space_group_name_H-M   'P 1'
#
loop_
_entity.id
_entity.type
_entity.pdbx_description
1 polymer ?
#
loop_
_entity_poly.entity_id
_entity_poly.type
_entity_poly.pdbx_seq_one_letter_code
_entity_poly.pdbx_strand_id
1 'polypeptide(L)'
;MKLQTFSDKATKRTFTYDFLDRDAAQAGGHALMGYMVGNYAQPVIELTHNNNGQLTAVYVEDNDLKDAFNRICDSFQDFQTVSTSN
;
A
#
# COMPACT_ATOMS: atom_id res chain seq x y z
N MET A 1 5.00 -13.43 -18.06
CA MET A 1 5.12 -13.19 -16.61
C MET A 1 4.27 -14.23 -15.89
N LYS A 2 4.69 -14.70 -14.71
CA LYS A 2 3.89 -15.63 -13.88
C LYS A 2 3.51 -14.88 -12.60
N LEU A 3 2.21 -14.80 -12.32
CA LEU A 3 1.70 -14.22 -11.08
C LEU A 3 2.03 -15.14 -9.89
N GLN A 4 2.26 -14.54 -8.74
CA GLN A 4 2.53 -15.24 -7.49
C GLN A 4 1.24 -15.82 -6.91
N THR A 5 1.39 -16.91 -6.16
CA THR A 5 0.32 -17.58 -5.42
C THR A 5 0.78 -17.75 -3.99
N PHE A 6 -0.13 -17.62 -3.04
CA PHE A 6 0.18 -17.84 -1.63
C PHE A 6 0.46 -19.31 -1.35
N SER A 7 1.44 -19.58 -0.50
CA SER A 7 1.61 -20.92 0.08
C SER A 7 0.69 -21.12 1.28
N ASP A 8 0.56 -22.36 1.75
CA ASP A 8 -0.14 -22.71 3.00
C ASP A 8 0.42 -22.00 4.25
N LYS A 9 1.61 -21.41 4.15
CA LYS A 9 2.26 -20.67 5.25
C LYS A 9 2.00 -19.17 5.19
N ALA A 10 1.32 -18.67 4.16
CA ALA A 10 1.01 -17.26 4.05
C ALA A 10 0.17 -16.80 5.25
N THR A 11 0.52 -15.66 5.80
CA THR A 11 -0.12 -15.13 7.01
C THR A 11 -0.72 -13.76 6.75
N LYS A 12 -1.77 -13.44 7.49
CA LYS A 12 -2.38 -12.12 7.49
C LYS A 12 -1.44 -11.14 8.18
N ARG A 13 -1.12 -10.04 7.51
CA ARG A 13 -0.27 -8.96 8.00
C ARG A 13 -0.99 -7.63 7.96
N THR A 14 -0.53 -6.70 8.78
CA THR A 14 -1.06 -5.35 8.87
C THR A 14 0.07 -4.37 8.60
N PHE A 15 -0.19 -3.43 7.71
CA PHE A 15 0.67 -2.31 7.38
C PHE A 15 -0.11 -1.01 7.63
N THR A 16 0.54 -0.03 8.25
CA THR A 16 -0.03 1.29 8.50
C THR A 16 0.94 2.33 8.00
N TYR A 17 0.41 3.35 7.34
CA TYR A 17 1.18 4.49 6.84
C TYR A 17 0.37 5.76 7.02
N ASP A 18 1.02 6.80 7.54
CA ASP A 18 0.41 8.12 7.75
C ASP A 18 0.79 9.04 6.58
N PHE A 19 -0.19 9.36 5.74
CA PHE A 19 -0.04 10.37 4.70
C PHE A 19 -0.38 11.76 5.23
N LEU A 20 0.03 12.79 4.49
CA LEU A 20 -0.26 14.18 4.86
C LEU A 20 -1.77 14.46 4.91
N ASP A 21 -2.52 13.88 3.99
CA ASP A 21 -3.93 14.14 3.80
C ASP A 21 -4.66 12.93 3.21
N ARG A 22 -5.98 13.03 3.17
CA ARG A 22 -6.86 11.94 2.72
C ARG A 22 -6.69 11.62 1.24
N ASP A 23 -6.40 12.60 0.40
CA ASP A 23 -6.24 12.37 -1.04
C ASP A 23 -4.97 11.55 -1.32
N ALA A 24 -3.86 11.93 -0.68
CA ALA A 24 -2.63 11.16 -0.69
C ALA A 24 -2.83 9.73 -0.15
N ALA A 25 -3.59 9.57 0.93
CA ALA A 25 -3.92 8.25 1.47
C ALA A 25 -4.73 7.39 0.49
N GLN A 26 -5.69 7.99 -0.23
CA GLN A 26 -6.46 7.29 -1.25
C GLN A 26 -5.59 6.90 -2.46
N ALA A 27 -4.73 7.80 -2.93
CA ALA A 27 -3.80 7.54 -4.03
C ALA A 27 -2.82 6.41 -3.68
N GLY A 28 -2.22 6.47 -2.49
CA GLY A 28 -1.36 5.41 -1.96
C GLY A 28 -2.09 4.08 -1.81
N GLY A 29 -3.34 4.09 -1.30
CA GLY A 29 -4.19 2.91 -1.22
C GLY A 29 -4.44 2.26 -2.59
N HIS A 30 -4.81 3.04 -3.60
CA HIS A 30 -4.98 2.54 -4.97
C HIS A 30 -3.70 1.92 -5.52
N ALA A 31 -2.54 2.52 -5.24
CA ALA A 31 -1.25 1.99 -5.66
C ALA A 31 -0.92 0.66 -4.98
N LEU A 32 -1.20 0.50 -3.68
CA LEU A 32 -1.06 -0.79 -2.99
C LEU A 32 -1.98 -1.86 -3.60
N MET A 33 -3.24 -1.53 -3.90
CA MET A 33 -4.13 -2.47 -4.59
C MET A 33 -3.60 -2.85 -5.98
N GLY A 34 -3.14 -1.87 -6.75
CA GLY A 34 -2.54 -2.10 -8.07
C GLY A 34 -1.31 -3.01 -8.01
N TYR A 35 -0.45 -2.81 -7.01
CA TYR A 35 0.69 -3.69 -6.76
C TYR A 35 0.24 -5.12 -6.48
N MET A 36 -0.75 -5.32 -5.61
CA MET A 36 -1.27 -6.65 -5.30
C MET A 36 -1.89 -7.32 -6.54
N VAL A 37 -2.74 -6.63 -7.28
CA VAL A 37 -3.35 -7.15 -8.52
C VAL A 37 -2.30 -7.48 -9.58
N GLY A 38 -1.24 -6.68 -9.68
CA GLY A 38 -0.17 -6.87 -10.66
C GLY A 38 0.78 -8.02 -10.32
N ASN A 39 0.87 -8.43 -9.05
CA ASN A 39 1.84 -9.42 -8.59
C ASN A 39 1.21 -10.77 -8.22
N TYR A 40 -0.07 -10.82 -7.82
CA TYR A 40 -0.71 -12.05 -7.33
C TYR A 40 -1.86 -12.50 -8.22
N ALA A 41 -1.99 -13.81 -8.39
CA ALA A 41 -3.08 -14.41 -9.16
C ALA A 41 -4.44 -14.19 -8.48
N GLN A 42 -4.44 -14.17 -7.14
CA GLN A 42 -5.60 -13.91 -6.30
C GLN A 42 -5.16 -12.94 -5.19
N PRO A 43 -5.19 -11.62 -5.43
CA PRO A 43 -4.76 -10.66 -4.42
C PRO A 43 -5.71 -10.67 -3.23
N VAL A 44 -5.14 -10.69 -2.02
CA VAL A 44 -5.88 -10.54 -0.77
C VAL A 44 -5.35 -9.31 -0.06
N ILE A 45 -6.11 -8.22 -0.16
CA ILE A 45 -5.82 -6.94 0.49
C ILE A 45 -7.13 -6.25 0.85
N GLU A 46 -7.18 -5.72 2.07
CA GLU A 46 -8.26 -4.89 2.59
C GLU A 46 -7.66 -3.55 3.01
N LEU A 47 -8.26 -2.44 2.55
CA LEU A 47 -7.79 -1.11 2.86
C LEU A 47 -8.80 -0.35 3.71
N THR A 48 -8.31 0.23 4.80
CA THR A 48 -9.08 1.12 5.67
C THR A 48 -8.46 2.50 5.62
N HIS A 49 -9.27 3.49 5.24
CA HIS A 49 -8.86 4.90 5.20
C HIS A 49 -9.46 5.62 6.41
N ASN A 50 -8.60 6.20 7.24
CA ASN A 50 -9.02 7.02 8.36
C ASN A 50 -9.10 8.49 7.93
N ASN A 51 -9.93 9.29 8.61
CA ASN A 51 -10.20 10.67 8.23
C ASN A 51 -8.98 11.61 8.27
N ASN A 52 -7.89 11.19 8.92
CA ASN A 52 -6.73 12.03 9.18
C ASN A 52 -5.55 11.79 8.20
N GLY A 53 -5.79 11.10 7.07
CA GLY A 53 -4.71 10.74 6.12
C GLY A 53 -3.99 9.43 6.46
N GLN A 54 -4.40 8.71 7.50
CA GLN A 54 -3.85 7.39 7.81
C GLN A 54 -4.50 6.31 6.94
N LEU A 55 -3.65 5.46 6.36
CA LEU A 55 -4.02 4.25 5.62
C LEU A 55 -3.60 3.01 6.42
N THR A 56 -4.51 2.06 6.56
CA THR A 56 -4.20 0.71 7.04
C THR A 56 -4.50 -0.30 5.94
N ALA A 57 -3.48 -1.06 5.56
CA ALA A 57 -3.57 -2.17 4.62
C ALA A 57 -3.42 -3.49 5.37
N VAL A 58 -4.39 -4.37 5.19
CA VAL A 58 -4.40 -5.70 5.75
C VAL A 58 -4.32 -6.69 4.59
N TYR A 59 -3.28 -7.49 4.54
CA TYR A 59 -2.95 -8.32 3.38
C TYR A 59 -2.49 -9.72 3.79
N VAL A 60 -2.53 -10.66 2.85
CA VAL A 60 -1.96 -12.01 3.04
C VAL A 60 -0.72 -12.12 2.17
N GLU A 61 0.37 -12.63 2.75
CA GLU A 61 1.62 -12.85 2.03
C GLU A 61 2.52 -13.87 2.74
N ASP A 62 3.32 -14.61 1.96
CA ASP A 62 4.40 -15.46 2.45
C ASP A 62 5.58 -14.66 3.05
N ASN A 63 6.03 -13.62 2.35
CA ASN A 63 7.11 -12.73 2.76
C ASN A 63 6.58 -11.38 3.30
N ASP A 64 7.45 -10.57 3.89
CA ASP A 64 7.06 -9.23 4.33
C ASP A 64 7.06 -8.26 3.14
N LEU A 65 5.94 -7.59 2.87
CA LEU A 65 5.86 -6.56 1.81
C LEU A 65 6.09 -5.15 2.34
N LYS A 66 6.47 -4.99 3.62
CA LYS A 66 6.59 -3.69 4.26
C LYS A 66 7.52 -2.73 3.51
N ASP A 67 8.68 -3.20 3.05
CA ASP A 67 9.61 -2.36 2.26
C ASP A 67 9.01 -1.92 0.92
N ALA A 68 8.34 -2.82 0.21
CA ALA A 68 7.66 -2.50 -1.04
C ALA A 68 6.53 -1.49 -0.80
N PHE A 69 5.73 -1.70 0.24
CA PHE A 69 4.60 -0.85 0.58
C PHE A 69 5.06 0.53 1.04
N ASN A 70 6.11 0.62 1.88
CA ASN A 70 6.74 1.89 2.23
C ASN A 70 7.18 2.65 0.98
N ARG A 71 7.94 2.00 0.10
CA ARG A 71 8.43 2.65 -1.13
C ARG A 71 7.30 3.15 -2.03
N ILE A 72 6.20 2.40 -2.13
CA ILE A 72 5.01 2.83 -2.88
C ILE A 72 4.39 4.05 -2.20
N CYS A 73 4.12 4.00 -0.90
CA CYS A 73 3.51 5.10 -0.15
C CYS A 73 4.38 6.36 -0.15
N ASP A 74 5.69 6.24 0.06
CA ASP A 74 6.66 7.34 0.06
C ASP A 74 6.64 8.11 -1.27
N SER A 75 6.36 7.44 -2.39
CA SER A 75 6.28 8.10 -3.71
C SER A 75 5.13 9.12 -3.81
N PHE A 76 4.13 9.03 -2.93
CA PHE A 76 3.01 9.98 -2.85
C PHE A 76 3.26 11.10 -1.83
N GLN A 77 4.31 11.00 -1.01
CA GLN A 77 4.70 12.06 -0.07
C GLN A 77 5.52 13.16 -0.77
N ASP A 78 6.32 12.80 -1.78
CA ASP A 78 7.24 13.72 -2.47
C ASP A 78 6.53 14.78 -3.35
N PHE A 79 5.28 14.55 -3.75
CA PHE A 79 4.53 15.50 -4.61
C PHE A 79 4.20 16.85 -3.94
N GLN A 80 4.33 16.98 -2.61
CA GLN A 80 3.95 18.19 -1.88
C GLN A 80 5.11 19.13 -1.54
N THR A 81 6.36 18.66 -1.56
CA THR A 81 7.53 19.50 -1.26
C THR A 81 7.86 20.51 -2.37
N VAL A 82 7.37 20.26 -3.59
CA VAL A 82 7.65 21.11 -4.77
C VAL A 82 6.62 22.26 -4.91
N SER A 83 5.49 22.20 -4.19
CA SER A 83 4.39 23.17 -4.36
C SER A 83 4.41 24.34 -3.35
N THR A 84 5.34 24.36 -2.40
CA THR A 84 5.49 25.40 -1.36
C THR A 84 6.75 26.25 -1.52
N SER A 85 7.32 26.32 -2.72
CA SER A 85 8.29 27.35 -3.10
C SER A 85 7.68 28.28 -4.15
N ASN A 86 6.92 29.28 -3.70
CA ASN A 86 6.57 30.46 -4.49
C ASN A 86 6.36 31.67 -3.57
#